data_AF-A0A4S2UYZ6-F1
#
_entry.id   AF-A0A4S2UYZ6-F1
#
_cell.length_a   1.000
_cell.length_b   1.000
_cell.length_c   1.000
_cell.angle_alpha   90.00
_cell.angle_beta   90.00
_cell.angle_gamma   90.00
#
_symmetry.space_group_name_H-M   'P 1'
#
loop_
_entity.id
_entity.type
_entity.pdbx_description
1 polymer ?
#
loop_
_entity_poly.entity_id
_entity_poly.type
_entity_poly.pdbx_seq_one_letter_code
_entity_poly.pdbx_strand_id
1 'polypeptide(L)' 'MTEAAEPVWAESYDGAALQAFLKERGCDGADAVRVTMQVVECGLAEAQSMFFAAPCRSGELAFHNAVMEGLERAQTHST' A
#
# COMPACT_ATOMS: atom_id res chain seq x y z
N MET A 1 1.94 -11.80 -10.60
CA MET A 1 2.41 -10.92 -9.50
C MET A 1 2.73 -11.73 -8.25
N THR A 2 1.84 -12.62 -7.82
CA THR A 2 2.01 -13.54 -6.68
C THR A 2 3.31 -14.35 -6.74
N GLU A 3 3.55 -15.10 -7.83
CA GLU A 3 4.79 -15.90 -8.00
C GLU A 3 6.09 -15.08 -7.89
N ALA A 4 6.05 -13.80 -8.30
CA ALA A 4 7.22 -12.92 -8.20
C ALA A 4 7.43 -12.36 -6.79
N ALA A 5 6.35 -12.28 -6.00
CA ALA A 5 6.34 -11.73 -4.64
C ALA A 5 6.59 -12.79 -3.55
N GLU A 6 6.26 -14.06 -3.83
CA GLU A 6 6.57 -15.21 -2.98
C GLU A 6 8.02 -15.26 -2.47
N PRO A 7 9.07 -15.12 -3.31
CA PRO A 7 10.44 -15.16 -2.82
C PRO A 7 10.78 -13.99 -1.89
N VAL A 8 10.21 -12.80 -2.12
CA VAL A 8 10.44 -11.62 -1.27
C VAL A 8 9.88 -11.85 0.14
N TRP A 9 8.68 -12.44 0.21
CA TRP A 9 8.07 -12.81 1.47
C TRP A 9 8.84 -13.94 2.16
N ALA A 10 9.24 -14.98 1.43
CA ALA A 10 9.97 -16.12 1.99
C ALA A 10 11.36 -15.74 2.52
N GLU A 11 12.00 -14.71 1.96
CA GLU A 11 13.34 -14.27 2.38
C GLU A 11 13.34 -13.59 3.75
N SER A 12 12.34 -12.75 4.02
CA SER A 12 12.37 -11.85 5.19
C SER A 12 11.14 -11.92 6.09
N TYR A 13 10.02 -12.45 5.59
CA TYR A 13 8.70 -12.33 6.21
C TYR A 13 8.37 -10.87 6.60
N ASP A 14 8.92 -9.90 5.85
CA ASP A 14 8.71 -8.48 6.07
C ASP A 14 7.61 -7.95 5.16
N GLY A 15 6.50 -7.55 5.77
CA GLY A 15 5.38 -6.93 5.07
C GLY A 15 5.74 -5.61 4.39
N ALA A 16 6.65 -4.82 4.97
CA ALA A 16 7.08 -3.56 4.38
C ALA A 16 7.91 -3.79 3.11
N ALA A 17 8.84 -4.75 3.15
CA ALA A 17 9.62 -5.16 1.97
C ALA A 17 8.72 -5.71 0.85
N LEU A 18 7.75 -6.55 1.21
CA LEU A 18 6.75 -7.06 0.27
C LEU A 18 5.95 -5.91 -0.38
N GLN A 19 5.46 -4.96 0.41
CA GLN A 19 4.71 -3.81 -0.14
C GLN A 19 5.56 -2.89 -1.02
N ALA A 20 6.84 -2.68 -0.67
CA ALA A 20 7.77 -1.92 -1.51
C ALA A 20 7.97 -2.59 -2.87
N PHE A 21 8.21 -3.91 -2.87
CA PHE A 21 8.35 -4.69 -4.09
C PHE A 21 7.12 -4.63 -5.01
N LEU A 22 5.91 -4.72 -4.42
CA LEU A 22 4.65 -4.61 -5.16
C LEU A 22 4.50 -3.22 -5.78
N LYS A 23 4.79 -2.17 -5.01
CA LYS A 23 4.72 -0.77 -5.47
C LYS A 23 5.68 -0.49 -6.62
N GLU A 24 6.93 -0.96 -6.54
CA GLU A 24 7.91 -0.79 -7.61
C GLU A 24 7.49 -1.41 -8.95
N ARG A 25 6.54 -2.36 -8.92
CA ARG A 25 5.98 -3.03 -10.10
C ARG A 25 4.60 -2.50 -10.51
N GLY A 26 4.14 -1.41 -9.88
CA GLY A 26 2.82 -0.83 -10.14
C GLY A 26 1.66 -1.73 -9.69
N CYS A 27 1.88 -2.61 -8.72
CA CYS A 27 0.81 -3.36 -8.09
C CYS A 27 0.29 -2.53 -6.91
N ASP A 28 -0.90 -1.94 -7.06
CA ASP A 28 -1.43 -0.92 -6.16
C ASP A 28 -2.84 -1.26 -5.64
N GLY A 29 -3.26 -0.54 -4.60
CA GLY A 29 -4.61 -0.61 -4.05
C GLY A 29 -5.09 -2.04 -3.77
N ALA A 30 -6.28 -2.38 -4.29
CA ALA A 30 -6.90 -3.68 -4.07
C ALA A 30 -6.11 -4.86 -4.66
N ASP A 31 -5.34 -4.65 -5.74
CA ASP A 31 -4.53 -5.70 -6.34
C ASP A 31 -3.35 -6.05 -5.45
N ALA A 32 -2.69 -5.04 -4.87
CA ALA A 32 -1.63 -5.26 -3.89
C ALA A 32 -2.14 -6.03 -2.66
N VAL A 33 -3.32 -5.67 -2.16
CA VAL A 33 -3.96 -6.38 -1.03
C VAL A 33 -4.25 -7.83 -1.40
N ARG A 34 -4.80 -8.11 -2.59
CA ARG A 34 -5.10 -9.47 -3.03
C ARG A 34 -3.84 -10.32 -3.19
N VAL A 35 -2.77 -9.75 -3.77
CA VAL A 35 -1.47 -10.44 -3.88
C VAL A 35 -0.90 -10.71 -2.49
N THR A 36 -1.01 -9.76 -1.57
CA THR A 36 -0.56 -9.94 -0.18
C THR A 36 -1.30 -11.08 0.51
N MET A 37 -2.63 -11.18 0.38
CA MET A 37 -3.40 -12.31 0.93
C MET A 37 -2.91 -13.66 0.41
N GLN A 38 -2.58 -13.75 -0.88
CA GLN A 38 -2.13 -14.99 -1.50
C GLN A 38 -0.72 -15.37 -1.07
N VAL A 39 0.21 -14.40 -1.03
CA VAL A 39 1.61 -14.63 -0.67
C VAL A 39 1.80 -14.93 0.81
N VAL A 40 1.06 -14.23 1.67
CA VAL A 40 1.16 -14.34 3.13
C VAL A 40 0.21 -15.41 3.67
N GLU A 41 -0.69 -15.94 2.84
CA GLU A 41 -1.76 -16.88 3.21
C GLU A 41 -2.66 -16.34 4.35
N CYS A 42 -2.95 -15.03 4.32
CA CYS A 42 -3.69 -14.34 5.37
C CYS A 42 -5.07 -13.85 4.92
N GLY A 43 -5.88 -13.42 5.91
CA GLY A 43 -7.20 -12.84 5.67
C GLY A 43 -7.14 -11.39 5.15
N LEU A 44 -8.25 -10.91 4.61
CA LEU A 44 -8.36 -9.55 4.06
C LEU A 44 -7.96 -8.45 5.06
N ALA A 45 -8.42 -8.55 6.30
CA ALA A 45 -8.12 -7.54 7.33
C ALA A 45 -6.61 -7.45 7.63
N GLU A 46 -5.93 -8.59 7.65
CA GLU A 46 -4.49 -8.66 7.89
C GLU A 46 -3.71 -8.12 6.69
N ALA A 47 -4.08 -8.51 5.47
CA ALA A 47 -3.47 -7.98 4.25
C ALA A 47 -3.66 -6.46 4.11
N GLN A 48 -4.85 -5.94 4.46
CA GLN A 48 -5.11 -4.49 4.50
C GLN A 48 -4.25 -3.80 5.54
N SER A 49 -4.13 -4.38 6.74
CA SER A 49 -3.26 -3.85 7.80
C SER A 49 -1.81 -3.73 7.31
N MET A 50 -1.27 -4.77 6.68
CA MET A 50 0.07 -4.76 6.10
C MET A 50 0.22 -3.70 4.99
N PHE A 51 -0.78 -3.56 4.13
CA PHE A 51 -0.78 -2.55 3.07
C PHE A 51 -0.75 -1.13 3.66
N PHE A 52 -1.65 -0.80 4.59
CA PHE A 52 -1.74 0.55 5.15
C PHE A 52 -0.59 0.89 6.10
N ALA A 53 -0.03 -0.09 6.80
CA ALA A 53 1.09 0.11 7.71
C ALA A 53 2.44 0.26 6.99
N ALA A 54 2.55 -0.21 5.74
CA ALA A 54 3.81 -0.12 4.99
C ALA A 54 4.21 1.34 4.74
N PRO A 55 5.45 1.76 5.10
CA PRO A 55 5.92 3.15 4.94
C PRO A 55 5.78 3.68 3.51
N CYS A 56 6.00 2.82 2.51
CA CYS A 56 5.88 3.19 1.10
C CYS A 56 4.43 3.51 0.67
N ARG A 57 3.43 3.03 1.42
CA ARG A 57 1.99 3.26 1.20
C ARG A 57 1.45 4.39 2.07
N SER A 58 1.84 4.44 3.34
CA SER A 58 1.40 5.50 4.25
C SER A 58 1.92 6.88 3.85
N GLY A 59 3.15 6.97 3.32
CA GLY A 59 3.69 8.22 2.77
C GLY A 59 2.90 8.74 1.56
N GLU A 60 2.40 7.84 0.71
CA GLU A 60 1.57 8.21 -0.45
C GLU A 60 0.19 8.69 -0.02
N LEU A 61 -0.42 7.99 0.94
CA LEU A 61 -1.70 8.42 1.52
C LEU A 61 -1.58 9.78 2.22
N ALA A 62 -0.51 10.00 2.99
CA ALA A 62 -0.28 11.28 3.66
C ALA A 62 -0.11 12.43 2.66
N PHE A 63 0.64 12.20 1.57
CA PHE A 63 0.76 13.17 0.49
C PHE A 63 -0.58 13.46 -0.17
N HIS A 64 -1.35 12.41 -0.52
CA HIS A 64 -2.67 12.55 -1.11
C HIS A 64 -3.60 13.39 -0.23
N ASN A 65 -3.68 13.06 1.07
CA ASN A 65 -4.52 13.80 2.01
C ASN A 65 -4.09 15.27 2.13
N ALA A 66 -2.79 15.55 2.24
CA ALA A 66 -2.29 16.92 2.33
C ALA A 66 -2.63 17.75 1.08
N VAL A 67 -2.58 17.13 -0.12
CA VAL A 67 -3.00 17.78 -1.37
C VAL A 67 -4.50 18.07 -1.35
N MET A 68 -5.33 17.09 -0.98
CA MET A 68 -6.78 17.25 -0.93
C MET A 68 -7.20 18.34 0.08
N GLU A 69 -6.62 18.34 1.28
CA GLU A 69 -6.83 19.39 2.29
C GLU A 69 -6.41 20.78 1.80
N GLY A 70 -5.35 20.85 0.98
CA GLY A 70 -4.93 22.09 0.32
C GLY A 70 -5.97 22.59 -0.68
N LEU A 71 -6.49 21.70 -1.53
CA LEU A 71 -7.52 22.02 -2.53
C LEU A 71 -8.84 22.43 -1.89
N GLU A 72 -9.25 21.78 -0.80
CA GLU A 72 -10.46 22.14 -0.04
C GLU A 72 -10.36 23.54 0.55
N ARG A 73 -9.21 23.88 1.17
CA ARG A 73 -8.95 25.22 1.74
C ARG A 73 -8.94 26.32 0.67
N ALA A 74 -8.32 26.05 -0.48
CA ALA A 74 -8.28 27.02 -1.59
C ALA A 74 -9.69 27.36 -2.12
N GLN A 75 -10.59 26.39 -2.12
CA GLN A 75 -11.99 26.59 -2.53
C GLN A 75 -12.78 27.38 -1.49
N THR A 76 -12.54 27.17 -0.19
CA THR A 76 -13.23 27.92 0.88
C THR A 76 -12.81 29.38 0.98
N HIS A 77 -11.58 29.73 0.56
CA HIS A 77 -11.08 31.11 0.55
C HIS A 77 -11.47 31.91 -0.71
N SER A 78 -12.16 31.29 -1.67
CA SER A 78 -12.59 31.92 -2.94
C SER A 78 -14.07 32.37 -2.93
N THR A 79 -14.73 32.33 -1.78
CA THR A 79 -16.10 32.85 -1.53
C THR A 79 -16.07 33.93 -0.46
#